data_AF-A0A810MZR4-F1
#
_entry.id   AF-A0A810MZR4-F1
#
_cell.length_a   1.000
_cell.length_b   1.000
_cell.length_c   1.000
_cell.angle_alpha   90.00
_cell.angle_beta   90.00
_cell.angle_gamma   90.00
#
_symmetry.space_group_name_H-M   'P 1'
#
loop_
_entity.id
_entity.type
_entity.pdbx_description
1 polymer ?
#
loop_
_entity_poly.entity_id
_entity_poly.type
_entity_poly.pdbx_seq_one_letter_code
_entity_poly.pdbx_strand_id
1 'polypeptide(L)'
;MAVRRWYVSVPAVLVAILTAVAVGFVMQPEYKASATILLIPPTVNPNDRRPAAASAAPDERNPWLSLGEVGMAQAVQVSVTAPQARQRVEAAGGVSDYEVGHTVRSGLLTIDVAAPTPEQVGLTVDSVTTLISEEVVERQREYDPGPGEAIGTQLLDSGTGVVTSRFHILRTQLIVGAVGLVLATVFVVSFHAVARRPSRSRREQLAAATRPGAGSVGVASVGAARIDPASPGAARNDRGARPPRPGAAGVNGTAPVGRAGSVGVAKVVAPPPPSAPPPPSAPPPPSAPPPPSAPPPRSAFPPAPAAWPPEPPVPNGRG
;
A
#
# COMPACT_ATOMS: atom_id res chain seq x y z
N MET A 1 24.95 -8.56 38.96
CA MET A 1 25.95 -7.64 38.32
C MET A 1 25.33 -6.63 37.33
N ALA A 2 24.08 -6.79 36.86
CA ALA A 2 23.44 -5.86 35.90
C ALA A 2 23.11 -4.45 36.46
N VAL A 3 23.00 -4.31 37.78
CA VAL A 3 22.55 -3.06 38.44
C VAL A 3 23.60 -1.93 38.38
N ARG A 4 24.88 -2.20 38.13
CA ARG A 4 25.95 -1.18 38.27
C ARG A 4 26.10 -0.23 37.06
N ARG A 5 25.33 -0.40 35.99
CA ARG A 5 25.47 0.39 34.74
C ARG A 5 24.19 1.14 34.34
N TRP A 6 23.24 1.31 35.26
CA TRP A 6 21.97 1.99 35.01
C TRP A 6 22.14 3.44 34.50
N TYR A 7 23.22 4.11 34.89
CA TYR A 7 23.55 5.46 34.46
C TYR A 7 23.79 5.64 32.95
N VAL A 8 24.09 4.57 32.19
CA VAL A 8 24.30 4.65 30.73
C VAL A 8 23.05 4.25 29.96
N SER A 9 22.33 3.22 30.45
CA SER A 9 21.09 2.76 29.80
C SER A 9 19.96 3.77 29.95
N VAL A 10 19.83 4.42 31.11
CA VAL A 10 18.75 5.38 31.36
C VAL A 10 18.79 6.56 30.38
N PRO A 11 19.91 7.29 30.19
CA PRO A 11 19.97 8.39 29.23
C PRO A 11 19.70 7.94 27.79
N ALA A 12 20.20 6.77 27.38
CA ALA A 12 19.97 6.25 26.03
C ALA A 12 18.48 5.96 25.77
N VAL A 13 17.79 5.35 26.74
CA VAL A 13 16.34 5.13 26.67
C VAL A 13 15.60 6.46 26.69
N LEU A 14 16.04 7.42 27.49
CA LEU A 14 15.43 8.76 27.58
C LEU A 14 15.54 9.51 26.24
N VAL A 15 16.69 9.46 25.58
CA VAL A 15 16.90 10.03 24.24
C VAL A 15 16.00 9.34 23.22
N ALA A 16 15.87 8.00 23.27
CA ALA A 16 14.97 7.27 22.37
C ALA A 16 13.49 7.67 22.56
N ILE A 17 13.04 7.79 23.82
CA ILE A 17 11.68 8.25 24.15
C ILE A 17 11.47 9.69 23.68
N LEU A 18 12.41 10.60 23.97
CA LEU A 18 12.35 11.99 23.53
C LEU A 18 12.31 12.11 22.00
N THR A 19 13.11 11.31 21.30
CA THR A 19 13.11 11.28 19.83
C THR A 19 11.77 10.78 19.29
N ALA A 20 11.21 9.71 19.87
CA ALA A 20 9.90 9.19 19.46
C ALA A 20 8.77 10.21 19.71
N VAL A 21 8.79 10.89 20.86
CA VAL A 21 7.82 11.95 21.19
C VAL A 21 7.98 13.14 20.25
N ALA A 22 9.21 13.57 19.97
CA ALA A 22 9.48 14.67 19.02
C ALA A 22 8.96 14.35 17.62
N VAL A 23 9.20 13.13 17.11
CA VAL A 23 8.65 12.68 15.81
C VAL A 23 7.12 12.67 15.83
N GLY A 24 6.51 12.25 16.94
CA GLY A 24 5.05 12.26 17.11
C GLY A 24 4.43 13.65 17.00
N PHE A 25 5.12 14.70 17.46
CA PHE A 25 4.65 16.09 17.31
C PHE A 25 4.83 16.66 15.90
N VAL A 26 5.71 16.09 15.09
CA VAL A 26 5.96 16.54 13.71
C VAL A 26 4.95 15.91 12.73
N MET A 27 4.35 14.77 13.06
CA MET A 27 3.33 14.13 12.22
C MET A 27 2.02 14.91 12.29
N GLN A 28 1.67 15.56 11.17
CA GLN A 28 0.38 16.24 11.03
C GLN A 28 -0.77 15.22 11.04
N PRO A 29 -1.96 15.58 11.58
CA PRO A 29 -3.12 14.73 11.48
C PRO A 29 -3.49 14.50 10.02
N GLU A 30 -3.79 13.25 9.67
CA GLU A 30 -4.25 12.86 8.35
C GLU A 30 -5.78 12.90 8.34
N TYR A 31 -6.35 13.67 7.41
CA TYR A 31 -7.79 13.75 7.18
C TYR A 31 -8.18 12.76 6.10
N LYS A 32 -9.23 11.97 6.35
CA LYS A 32 -9.71 10.98 5.40
C LYS A 32 -11.16 11.25 5.05
N ALA A 33 -11.50 11.06 3.78
CA ALA A 33 -12.87 10.98 3.32
C ALA A 33 -13.03 9.78 2.40
N SER A 34 -14.24 9.24 2.36
CA SER A 34 -14.64 8.18 1.45
C SER A 34 -15.89 8.65 0.70
N ALA A 35 -15.86 8.64 -0.62
CA ALA A 35 -17.02 8.95 -1.45
C ALA A 35 -17.43 7.71 -2.26
N THR A 36 -18.72 7.55 -2.50
CA THR A 36 -19.24 6.39 -3.25
C THR A 36 -20.07 6.85 -4.44
N ILE A 37 -19.73 6.34 -5.62
CA ILE A 37 -20.41 6.62 -6.88
C ILE A 37 -21.02 5.32 -7.40
N LEU A 38 -22.28 5.38 -7.82
CA LEU A 38 -22.99 4.31 -8.52
C LEU A 38 -23.05 4.63 -10.01
N LEU A 39 -22.67 3.67 -10.83
CA LEU A 39 -23.01 3.66 -12.24
C LEU A 39 -24.45 3.19 -12.41
N ILE A 40 -25.28 4.06 -12.98
CA ILE A 40 -26.69 3.76 -13.24
C ILE A 40 -26.80 3.07 -14.60
N PRO A 41 -27.43 1.88 -14.70
CA PRO A 41 -27.67 1.23 -15.97
C PRO A 41 -28.58 2.08 -16.88
N PRO A 42 -28.53 1.88 -18.21
CA PRO A 42 -29.41 2.57 -19.13
C PRO A 42 -30.89 2.31 -18.79
N THR A 43 -31.74 3.33 -18.99
CA THR A 43 -33.18 3.22 -18.73
C THR A 43 -33.93 2.57 -19.87
N VAL A 44 -33.34 2.54 -21.07
CA VAL A 44 -33.89 1.84 -22.23
C VAL A 44 -33.50 0.37 -22.20
N ASN A 45 -34.49 -0.51 -22.25
CA ASN A 45 -34.24 -1.94 -22.35
C ASN A 45 -33.57 -2.23 -23.70
N PRO A 46 -32.41 -2.91 -23.74
CA PRO A 46 -31.72 -3.22 -25.00
C PRO A 46 -32.60 -4.04 -25.98
N ASN A 47 -33.63 -4.73 -25.48
CA ASN A 47 -34.59 -5.48 -26.30
C ASN A 47 -35.68 -4.61 -26.95
N ASP A 48 -35.94 -3.41 -26.40
CA ASP A 48 -36.96 -2.49 -26.92
C ASP A 48 -36.42 -1.60 -28.05
N ARG A 49 -35.11 -1.70 -28.35
CA ARG A 49 -34.53 -1.08 -29.53
C ARG A 49 -35.18 -1.68 -30.76
N ARG A 50 -35.99 -0.86 -31.43
CA ARG A 50 -36.58 -1.16 -32.72
C ARG A 50 -35.47 -1.67 -33.63
N PRO A 51 -35.54 -2.90 -34.19
CA PRO A 51 -34.51 -3.39 -35.08
C PRO A 51 -34.34 -2.35 -36.18
N ALA A 52 -33.14 -1.75 -36.24
CA ALA A 52 -32.79 -0.85 -37.32
C ALA A 52 -33.09 -1.60 -38.61
N ALA A 53 -33.87 -0.96 -39.50
CA ALA A 53 -34.33 -1.58 -40.73
C ALA A 53 -33.16 -2.30 -41.39
N ALA A 54 -33.35 -3.57 -41.78
CA ALA A 54 -32.35 -4.61 -42.06
C ALA A 54 -31.35 -4.33 -43.21
N SER A 55 -30.81 -3.13 -43.30
CA SER A 55 -29.89 -2.69 -44.33
C SER A 55 -28.75 -1.89 -43.73
N ALA A 56 -27.57 -2.50 -43.89
CA ALA A 56 -26.23 -1.95 -43.93
C ALA A 56 -25.49 -1.81 -42.58
N ALA A 57 -24.43 -2.64 -42.48
CA ALA A 57 -23.41 -2.76 -41.43
C ALA A 57 -23.79 -3.60 -40.20
N PRO A 58 -22.88 -4.47 -39.70
CA PRO A 58 -23.00 -5.00 -38.34
C PRO A 58 -23.10 -3.80 -37.40
N ASP A 59 -24.18 -3.72 -36.61
CA ASP A 59 -24.33 -2.68 -35.60
C ASP A 59 -23.05 -2.64 -34.77
N GLU A 60 -22.29 -1.56 -34.87
CA GLU A 60 -21.16 -1.26 -34.00
C GLU A 60 -21.74 -0.90 -32.63
N ARG A 61 -22.26 -1.93 -31.95
CA ARG A 61 -22.91 -1.79 -30.65
C ARG A 61 -21.89 -1.30 -29.68
N ASN A 62 -22.24 -0.24 -28.95
CA ASN A 62 -21.47 0.25 -27.83
C ASN A 62 -21.06 -0.93 -26.92
N PRO A 63 -19.75 -1.30 -26.88
CA PRO A 63 -19.27 -2.47 -26.16
C PRO A 63 -19.48 -2.32 -24.65
N TRP A 64 -19.55 -1.09 -24.15
CA TRP A 64 -19.83 -0.81 -22.74
C TRP A 64 -21.20 -1.31 -22.30
N LEU A 65 -22.19 -1.35 -23.19
CA LEU A 65 -23.52 -1.90 -22.89
C LEU A 65 -23.50 -3.42 -22.77
N SER A 66 -22.62 -4.10 -23.49
CA SER A 66 -22.44 -5.55 -23.39
C SER A 66 -21.63 -5.96 -22.16
N LEU A 67 -20.67 -5.13 -21.75
CA LEU A 67 -19.88 -5.29 -20.54
C LEU A 67 -20.66 -4.92 -19.28
N GLY A 68 -21.65 -4.04 -19.42
CA GLY A 68 -22.45 -3.50 -18.34
C GLY A 68 -21.69 -2.51 -17.46
N GLU A 69 -22.35 -2.08 -16.39
CA GLU A 69 -21.83 -1.13 -15.41
C GLU A 69 -20.57 -1.63 -14.70
N VAL A 70 -20.44 -2.94 -14.50
CA VAL A 70 -19.26 -3.54 -13.83
C VAL A 70 -18.00 -3.39 -14.69
N GLY A 71 -18.10 -3.68 -15.99
CA GLY A 71 -16.98 -3.51 -16.90
C GLY A 71 -16.62 -2.04 -17.13
N MET A 72 -17.62 -1.15 -17.16
CA MET A 72 -17.39 0.29 -17.18
C MET A 72 -16.68 0.77 -15.90
N ALA A 73 -17.12 0.33 -14.72
CA ALA A 73 -16.49 0.68 -13.43
C ALA A 73 -15.01 0.33 -13.42
N GLN A 74 -14.67 -0.89 -13.84
CA GLN A 74 -13.29 -1.35 -13.89
C GLN A 74 -12.43 -0.53 -14.88
N ALA A 75 -12.97 -0.20 -16.06
CA ALA A 75 -12.25 0.60 -17.04
C ALA A 75 -12.02 2.04 -16.56
N VAL A 76 -13.02 2.64 -15.93
CA VAL A 76 -12.93 3.98 -15.34
C VAL A 76 -11.93 3.99 -14.19
N GLN A 77 -11.95 2.99 -13.29
CA GLN A 77 -10.99 2.86 -12.20
C GLN A 77 -9.54 2.87 -12.72
N VAL A 78 -9.24 2.08 -13.75
CA VAL A 78 -7.89 2.03 -14.34
C VAL A 78 -7.47 3.40 -14.90
N SER A 79 -8.40 4.12 -15.52
CA SER A 79 -8.12 5.41 -16.17
C SER A 79 -7.92 6.52 -15.15
N VAL A 80 -8.77 6.57 -14.13
CA VAL A 80 -8.74 7.58 -13.06
C VAL A 80 -7.57 7.35 -12.09
N THR A 81 -7.05 6.13 -11.98
CA THR A 81 -5.85 5.84 -11.17
C THR A 81 -4.54 6.06 -11.94
N ALA A 82 -4.60 6.32 -13.24
CA ALA A 82 -3.42 6.54 -14.08
C ALA A 82 -2.65 7.82 -13.67
N PRO A 83 -1.33 7.89 -13.92
CA PRO A 83 -0.52 9.05 -13.53
C PRO A 83 -1.03 10.39 -14.11
N GLN A 84 -1.55 10.39 -15.34
CA GLN A 84 -2.07 11.59 -15.98
C GLN A 84 -3.36 12.10 -15.29
N ALA A 85 -4.24 11.19 -14.86
CA ALA A 85 -5.43 11.54 -14.09
C ALA A 85 -5.04 12.18 -12.75
N ARG A 86 -4.06 11.59 -12.05
CA ARG A 86 -3.53 12.15 -10.79
C ARG A 86 -2.97 13.56 -10.97
N GLN A 87 -2.24 13.81 -12.06
CA GLN A 87 -1.73 15.15 -12.39
C GLN A 87 -2.85 16.17 -12.63
N ARG A 88 -3.97 15.76 -13.24
CA ARG A 88 -5.14 16.65 -13.41
C ARG A 88 -5.77 17.01 -12.06
N VAL A 89 -5.87 16.04 -11.15
CA VAL A 89 -6.40 16.26 -9.79
C VAL A 89 -5.49 17.20 -8.98
N GLU A 90 -4.17 17.00 -9.05
CA GLU A 90 -3.20 17.92 -8.44
C GLU A 90 -3.26 19.33 -9.03
N ALA A 91 -3.39 19.43 -10.36
CA ALA A 91 -3.53 20.73 -11.05
C ALA A 91 -4.82 21.47 -10.64
N ALA A 92 -5.85 20.75 -10.21
CA ALA A 92 -7.07 21.30 -9.64
C ALA A 92 -6.96 21.67 -8.14
N GLY A 93 -5.79 21.49 -7.53
CA GLY A 93 -5.55 21.79 -6.10
C GLY A 93 -5.83 20.62 -5.15
N GLY A 94 -6.12 19.43 -5.67
CA GLY A 94 -6.21 18.20 -4.91
C GLY A 94 -4.85 17.56 -4.59
N VAL A 95 -4.87 16.36 -4.04
CA VAL A 95 -3.68 15.51 -3.81
C VAL A 95 -3.67 14.34 -4.80
N SER A 96 -2.49 13.88 -5.22
CA SER A 96 -2.37 12.69 -6.07
C SER A 96 -2.51 11.38 -5.32
N ASP A 97 -2.40 11.40 -3.99
CA ASP A 97 -2.52 10.21 -3.14
C ASP A 97 -3.99 9.93 -2.81
N TYR A 98 -4.69 9.37 -3.79
CA TYR A 98 -6.02 8.82 -3.63
C TYR A 98 -6.07 7.39 -4.17
N GLU A 99 -7.02 6.64 -3.65
CA GLU A 99 -7.35 5.29 -4.11
C GLU A 99 -8.77 5.28 -4.66
N VAL A 100 -8.95 4.64 -5.81
CA VAL A 100 -10.28 4.35 -6.36
C VAL A 100 -10.44 2.84 -6.35
N GLY A 101 -11.38 2.35 -5.56
CA GLY A 101 -11.80 0.97 -5.51
C GLY A 101 -13.06 0.76 -6.36
N HIS A 102 -13.27 -0.47 -6.83
CA HIS A 102 -14.56 -0.91 -7.31
C HIS A 102 -15.01 -2.12 -6.50
N THR A 103 -16.32 -2.26 -6.31
CA THR A 103 -16.88 -3.45 -5.68
C THR A 103 -17.09 -4.54 -6.73
N VAL A 104 -16.59 -5.74 -6.46
CA VAL A 104 -16.68 -6.89 -7.38
C VAL A 104 -18.16 -7.19 -7.66
N ARG A 105 -18.50 -7.31 -8.95
CA ARG A 105 -19.87 -7.57 -9.45
C ARG A 105 -20.89 -6.45 -9.15
N SER A 106 -20.44 -5.22 -8.96
CA SER A 106 -21.34 -4.07 -8.95
C SER A 106 -20.75 -2.88 -9.71
N GLY A 107 -21.61 -1.95 -10.13
CA GLY A 107 -21.21 -0.66 -10.70
C GLY A 107 -20.83 0.37 -9.63
N LEU A 108 -20.42 -0.05 -8.43
CA LEU A 108 -20.04 0.85 -7.34
C LEU A 108 -18.54 1.14 -7.37
N LEU A 109 -18.21 2.43 -7.38
CA LEU A 109 -16.87 2.97 -7.21
C LEU A 109 -16.77 3.64 -5.85
N THR A 110 -15.70 3.34 -5.11
CA THR A 110 -15.37 3.99 -3.84
C THR A 110 -14.10 4.80 -4.03
N ILE A 111 -14.10 6.03 -3.57
CA ILE A 111 -12.95 6.94 -3.61
C ILE A 111 -12.49 7.13 -2.18
N ASP A 112 -11.29 6.69 -1.86
CA ASP A 112 -10.69 6.92 -0.55
C ASP A 112 -9.55 7.93 -0.70
N VAL A 113 -9.67 9.06 0.00
CA VAL A 113 -8.71 10.16 -0.04
C VAL A 113 -8.12 10.36 1.33
N ALA A 114 -6.80 10.59 1.39
CA ALA A 114 -6.13 11.05 2.58
C ALA A 114 -5.29 12.30 2.28
N ALA A 115 -5.50 13.38 3.03
CA ALA A 115 -4.72 14.60 2.85
C ALA A 115 -4.40 15.30 4.20
N PRO A 116 -3.36 16.16 4.23
CA PRO A 116 -2.99 16.94 5.42
C PRO A 116 -4.04 17.96 5.86
N THR A 117 -4.93 18.38 4.95
CA THR A 117 -5.96 19.40 5.24
C THR A 117 -7.34 18.91 4.79
N PRO A 118 -8.42 19.27 5.52
CA PRO A 118 -9.77 18.88 5.14
C PRO A 118 -10.22 19.50 3.80
N GLU A 119 -9.70 20.70 3.47
CA GLU A 119 -9.99 21.38 2.22
C GLU A 119 -9.43 20.63 1.01
N GLN A 120 -8.18 20.14 1.11
CA GLN A 120 -7.59 19.29 0.07
C GLN A 120 -8.35 17.97 -0.11
N VAL A 121 -8.87 17.38 0.97
CA VAL A 121 -9.70 16.17 0.88
C VAL A 121 -10.95 16.46 0.04
N GLY A 122 -11.68 17.54 0.35
CA GLY A 122 -12.87 17.93 -0.42
C GLY A 122 -12.57 18.19 -1.89
N LEU A 123 -11.56 19.01 -2.18
CA LEU A 123 -11.14 19.32 -3.55
C LEU A 123 -10.74 18.07 -4.34
N THR A 124 -10.06 17.12 -3.70
CA THR A 124 -9.65 15.86 -4.33
C THR A 124 -10.86 14.99 -4.64
N VAL A 125 -11.79 14.82 -3.68
CA VAL A 125 -13.02 14.04 -3.88
C VAL A 125 -13.85 14.63 -5.03
N ASP A 126 -14.04 15.94 -5.04
CA ASP A 126 -14.81 16.64 -6.08
C ASP A 126 -14.15 16.51 -7.46
N SER A 127 -12.82 16.67 -7.52
CA SER A 127 -12.05 16.54 -8.76
C SER A 127 -12.08 15.11 -9.30
N VAL A 128 -11.90 14.10 -8.45
CA VAL A 128 -11.94 12.68 -8.83
C VAL A 128 -13.36 12.29 -9.26
N THR A 129 -14.39 12.76 -8.56
CA THR A 129 -15.80 12.52 -8.94
C THR A 129 -16.11 13.09 -10.31
N THR A 130 -15.69 14.34 -10.57
CA THR A 130 -15.83 15.00 -11.86
C THR A 130 -15.12 14.21 -12.97
N LEU A 131 -13.87 13.79 -12.71
CA LEU A 131 -13.09 13.02 -13.66
C LEU A 131 -13.71 11.65 -13.96
N ILE A 132 -14.31 10.98 -12.97
CA ILE A 132 -15.06 9.73 -13.17
C ILE A 132 -16.25 9.95 -14.10
N SER A 133 -17.04 11.00 -13.86
CA SER A 133 -18.19 11.32 -14.71
C SER A 133 -17.77 11.68 -16.14
N GLU A 134 -16.69 12.46 -16.30
CA GLU A 134 -16.13 12.79 -17.62
C GLU A 134 -15.64 11.54 -18.36
N GLU A 135 -14.91 10.65 -17.70
CA GLU A 135 -14.39 9.42 -18.30
C GLU A 135 -15.52 8.48 -18.75
N VAL A 136 -16.61 8.38 -17.96
CA VAL A 136 -17.79 7.59 -18.33
C VAL A 136 -18.47 8.17 -19.58
N VAL A 137 -18.58 9.50 -19.67
CA VAL A 137 -19.16 10.18 -20.84
C VAL A 137 -18.25 10.00 -22.06
N GLU A 138 -16.95 10.27 -21.92
CA GLU A 138 -15.99 10.23 -23.02
C GLU A 138 -15.88 8.82 -23.63
N ARG A 139 -15.87 7.77 -22.80
CA ARG A 139 -15.85 6.38 -23.27
C ARG A 139 -17.09 5.99 -24.09
N GLN A 140 -18.22 6.59 -23.77
CA GLN A 140 -19.47 6.32 -24.48
C GLN A 140 -19.66 7.23 -25.69
N ARG A 141 -19.03 8.40 -25.70
CA ARG A 141 -19.13 9.40 -26.77
C ARG A 141 -18.74 8.85 -28.15
N GLU A 142 -17.76 7.95 -28.20
CA GLU A 142 -17.33 7.27 -29.43
C GLU A 142 -18.46 6.50 -30.12
N TYR A 143 -19.51 6.12 -29.37
CA TYR A 143 -20.62 5.30 -29.85
C TYR A 143 -21.96 6.04 -29.94
N ASP A 144 -21.98 7.36 -29.70
CA ASP A 144 -23.16 8.24 -29.78
C ASP A 144 -24.45 7.61 -29.21
N PRO A 145 -24.46 7.23 -27.90
CA PRO A 145 -25.60 6.52 -27.32
C PRO A 145 -26.86 7.38 -27.40
N GLY A 146 -27.99 6.75 -27.76
CA GLY A 146 -29.27 7.44 -27.77
C GLY A 146 -29.71 7.92 -26.37
N PRO A 147 -30.71 8.81 -26.28
CA PRO A 147 -31.25 9.26 -24.99
C PRO A 147 -31.71 8.08 -24.12
N GLY A 148 -31.17 7.99 -22.90
CA GLY A 148 -31.48 6.90 -21.95
C GLY A 148 -30.73 5.59 -22.22
N GLU A 149 -29.89 5.53 -23.26
CA GLU A 149 -29.06 4.37 -23.58
C GLU A 149 -27.66 4.46 -22.99
N ALA A 150 -27.25 5.61 -22.48
CA ALA A 150 -25.97 5.80 -21.82
C ALA A 150 -26.01 5.30 -20.37
N ILE A 151 -24.90 4.71 -19.92
CA ILE A 151 -24.62 4.45 -18.51
C ILE A 151 -24.38 5.81 -17.83
N GLY A 152 -25.16 6.10 -16.80
CA GLY A 152 -25.06 7.32 -16.01
C GLY A 152 -24.16 7.14 -14.78
N THR A 153 -23.83 8.25 -14.11
CA THR A 153 -23.18 8.25 -12.79
C THR A 153 -24.06 8.96 -11.77
N GLN A 154 -24.22 8.38 -10.58
CA GLN A 154 -24.91 8.98 -9.44
C GLN A 154 -24.04 8.91 -8.20
N LEU A 155 -23.82 10.07 -7.58
CA LEU A 155 -23.12 10.17 -6.31
C LEU A 155 -24.06 9.70 -5.19
N LEU A 156 -23.70 8.62 -4.51
CA LEU A 156 -24.44 8.06 -3.38
C LEU A 156 -24.04 8.75 -2.07
N ASP A 157 -22.74 8.92 -1.90
CA ASP A 157 -22.12 9.61 -0.78
C ASP A 157 -21.07 10.57 -1.31
N SER A 158 -21.22 11.85 -0.97
CA SER A 158 -20.31 12.92 -1.37
C SER A 158 -18.98 12.92 -0.60
N GLY A 159 -18.84 12.06 0.42
CA GLY A 159 -17.63 12.02 1.24
C GLY A 159 -17.43 13.27 2.09
N THR A 160 -18.50 14.04 2.33
CA THR A 160 -18.47 15.22 3.22
C THR A 160 -18.18 14.85 4.68
N GLY A 161 -18.32 13.57 5.04
CA GLY A 161 -17.89 13.01 6.32
C GLY A 161 -16.37 12.91 6.42
N VAL A 162 -15.67 14.03 6.55
CA VAL A 162 -14.23 14.05 6.80
C VAL A 162 -13.96 13.52 8.22
N VAL A 163 -13.31 12.37 8.30
CA VAL A 163 -12.93 11.75 9.57
C VAL A 163 -11.42 11.89 9.76
N THR A 164 -11.00 12.38 10.93
CA THR A 164 -9.57 12.37 11.30
C THR A 164 -9.14 10.95 11.62
N SER A 165 -8.29 10.35 10.79
CA SER A 165 -7.78 9.00 11.04
C SER A 165 -6.45 9.07 11.78
N ARG A 166 -6.45 8.64 13.04
CA ARG A 166 -5.20 8.52 13.84
C ARG A 166 -4.58 7.13 13.78
N PHE A 167 -5.17 6.19 13.04
CA PHE A 167 -4.78 4.78 13.08
C PHE A 167 -3.41 4.51 12.45
N HIS A 168 -3.07 5.24 11.37
CA HIS A 168 -1.75 5.15 10.74
C HIS A 168 -0.64 5.69 11.63
N ILE A 169 -0.93 6.74 12.40
CA ILE A 169 0.00 7.32 13.39
C ILE A 169 0.37 6.25 14.42
N LEU A 170 -0.62 5.49 14.92
CA LEU A 170 -0.38 4.47 15.94
C LEU A 170 0.46 3.30 15.41
N ARG A 171 0.19 2.81 14.19
CA ARG A 171 1.03 1.77 13.56
C ARG A 171 2.46 2.26 13.32
N THR A 172 2.61 3.49 12.83
CA THR A 172 3.92 4.07 12.54
C THR A 172 4.71 4.29 13.84
N GLN A 173 4.07 4.83 14.88
CA GLN A 173 4.69 4.96 16.21
C GLN A 173 5.15 3.62 16.78
N LEU A 174 4.36 2.56 16.61
CA LEU A 174 4.72 1.22 17.08
C LEU A 174 5.95 0.67 16.33
N ILE A 175 6.01 0.85 15.01
CA ILE A 175 7.17 0.44 14.18
C ILE A 175 8.42 1.25 14.56
N VAL A 176 8.30 2.58 14.62
CA VAL A 176 9.42 3.47 15.00
C VAL A 176 9.91 3.17 16.41
N GLY A 177 8.99 2.92 17.36
CA GLY A 177 9.31 2.51 18.72
C GLY A 177 10.06 1.18 18.76
N ALA A 178 9.61 0.18 17.99
CA ALA A 178 10.28 -1.12 17.89
C ALA A 178 11.69 -0.99 17.29
N VAL A 179 11.85 -0.25 16.20
CA VAL A 179 13.16 0.01 15.57
C VAL A 179 14.08 0.78 16.52
N GLY A 180 13.56 1.79 17.22
CA GLY A 180 14.30 2.55 18.23
C GLY A 180 14.79 1.67 19.36
N LEU A 181 13.98 0.71 19.83
CA LEU A 181 14.37 -0.25 20.87
C LEU A 181 15.49 -1.19 20.41
N VAL A 182 15.43 -1.65 19.17
CA VAL A 182 16.49 -2.49 18.57
C VAL A 182 17.80 -1.69 18.47
N LEU A 183 17.75 -0.46 17.95
CA LEU A 183 18.92 0.41 17.84
C LEU A 183 19.52 0.74 19.21
N ALA A 184 18.69 1.01 20.22
CA ALA A 184 19.14 1.22 21.59
C ALA A 184 19.87 -0.02 22.14
N THR A 185 19.36 -1.22 21.85
CA THR A 185 19.98 -2.49 22.28
C THR A 185 21.35 -2.68 21.62
N VAL A 186 21.45 -2.45 20.31
CA VAL A 186 22.73 -2.53 19.56
C VAL A 186 23.74 -1.51 20.09
N PHE A 187 23.28 -0.28 20.36
CA PHE A 187 24.13 0.78 20.91
C PHE A 187 24.70 0.40 22.28
N VAL A 188 23.86 -0.12 23.19
CA VAL A 188 24.29 -0.55 24.53
C VAL A 188 25.33 -1.68 24.44
N VAL A 189 25.12 -2.67 23.56
CA VAL A 189 26.07 -3.78 23.37
C VAL A 189 27.41 -3.28 22.80
N SER A 190 27.35 -2.41 21.80
CA SER A 190 28.54 -1.82 21.15
C SER A 190 29.36 -0.99 22.13
N PHE A 191 28.69 -0.13 22.90
CA PHE A 191 29.33 0.68 23.94
C PHE A 191 30.00 -0.21 25.00
N HIS A 192 29.32 -1.28 25.43
CA HIS A 192 29.88 -2.20 26.41
C HIS A 192 31.10 -2.98 25.87
N ALA A 193 31.11 -3.35 24.59
CA ALA A 193 32.25 -3.99 23.94
C ALA A 193 33.48 -3.05 23.88
N VAL A 194 33.27 -1.78 23.49
CA VAL A 194 34.33 -0.77 23.45
C VAL A 194 34.85 -0.43 24.85
N ALA A 195 33.96 -0.25 25.82
CA ALA A 195 34.32 0.08 27.20
C ALA A 195 35.10 -1.05 27.92
N ARG A 196 35.04 -2.30 27.44
CA ARG A 196 35.84 -3.42 27.97
C ARG A 196 37.27 -3.48 27.42
N ARG A 197 37.58 -2.72 26.36
CA ARG A 197 38.87 -2.79 25.66
C ARG A 197 40.10 -2.29 26.45
N PRO A 198 40.06 -1.38 27.45
CA PRO A 198 41.27 -0.66 27.84
C PRO A 198 42.09 -1.18 29.04
N SER A 199 41.87 -2.38 29.60
CA SER A 199 42.74 -2.83 30.73
C SER A 199 43.89 -3.75 30.34
N ARG A 200 43.91 -4.33 29.13
CA ARG A 200 45.03 -5.18 28.70
C ARG A 200 46.29 -4.35 28.44
N SER A 201 46.15 -3.22 27.74
CA SER A 201 47.28 -2.32 27.45
C SER A 201 47.90 -1.70 28.71
N ARG A 202 47.08 -1.33 29.71
CA ARG A 202 47.61 -0.84 31.00
C ARG A 202 48.25 -1.96 31.83
N ARG A 203 47.73 -3.18 31.79
CA ARG A 203 48.36 -4.32 32.49
C ARG A 203 49.70 -4.71 31.85
N GLU A 204 49.83 -4.63 30.53
CA GLU A 204 51.10 -4.86 29.84
C GLU A 204 52.12 -3.75 30.14
N GLN A 205 51.69 -2.48 30.19
CA GLN A 205 52.57 -1.37 30.59
C GLN A 205 53.00 -1.46 32.07
N LEU A 206 52.11 -1.84 32.99
CA LEU A 206 52.45 -2.07 34.40
C LEU A 206 53.32 -3.32 34.61
N ALA A 207 53.08 -4.40 33.86
CA ALA A 207 53.92 -5.61 33.90
C ALA A 207 55.31 -5.35 33.31
N ALA A 208 55.42 -4.51 32.28
CA ALA A 208 56.71 -4.06 31.74
C ALA A 208 57.46 -3.16 32.73
N ALA A 209 56.77 -2.26 33.43
CA ALA A 209 57.37 -1.38 34.44
C ALA A 209 57.80 -2.11 35.74
N THR A 210 57.19 -3.27 36.04
CA THR A 210 57.48 -4.06 37.26
C THR A 210 58.49 -5.18 37.00
N ARG A 211 59.12 -5.26 35.83
CA ARG A 211 60.29 -6.13 35.62
C ARG A 211 61.51 -5.47 36.29
N PRO A 212 61.93 -5.91 37.49
CA PRO A 212 63.12 -5.37 38.13
C PRO A 212 64.32 -5.92 37.36
N GLY A 213 65.35 -5.09 37.17
CA GLY A 213 66.50 -5.40 36.32
C GLY A 213 67.02 -6.83 36.45
N ALA A 214 66.74 -7.66 35.44
CA ALA A 214 67.61 -8.78 35.11
C ALA A 214 68.78 -8.17 34.34
N GLY A 215 69.84 -7.86 35.08
CA GLY A 215 71.09 -7.37 34.52
C GLY A 215 71.54 -8.28 33.38
N SER A 216 71.84 -7.65 32.24
CA SER A 216 72.57 -8.25 31.15
C SER A 216 73.99 -8.56 31.62
N VAL A 217 74.21 -9.75 32.16
CA VAL A 217 75.55 -10.35 32.21
C VAL A 217 75.68 -11.22 30.98
N GLY A 218 76.57 -10.81 30.09
CA GLY A 218 76.80 -11.46 28.82
C GLY A 218 77.21 -12.92 29.00
N VAL A 219 76.54 -13.80 28.26
CA VAL A 219 77.09 -15.11 27.90
C VAL A 219 76.90 -15.25 26.40
N ALA A 220 78.00 -15.07 25.68
CA ALA A 220 78.12 -15.46 24.29
C ALA A 220 77.98 -16.98 24.22
N SER A 221 76.84 -17.47 23.73
CA SER A 221 76.66 -18.88 23.39
C SER A 221 76.96 -19.04 21.90
N VAL A 222 78.15 -19.57 21.65
CA VAL A 222 78.60 -20.11 20.37
C VAL A 222 77.73 -21.31 20.01
N GLY A 223 77.47 -21.45 18.70
CA GLY A 223 76.40 -22.27 18.16
C GLY A 223 76.42 -23.76 18.48
N ALA A 224 75.23 -24.34 18.34
CA ALA A 224 75.04 -25.74 17.97
C ALA A 224 73.79 -25.84 17.10
N ALA A 225 74.00 -26.28 15.87
CA ALA A 225 72.96 -26.68 14.95
C ALA A 225 72.10 -27.80 15.56
N ARG A 226 70.77 -27.69 15.48
CA ARG A 226 69.87 -28.83 15.68
C ARG A 226 68.54 -28.65 14.94
N ILE A 227 68.54 -29.22 13.73
CA ILE A 227 67.54 -30.11 13.13
C ILE A 227 66.07 -29.87 13.54
N ASP A 228 65.31 -29.42 12.54
CA ASP A 228 63.85 -29.50 12.44
C ASP A 228 63.31 -30.93 12.63
N PRO A 229 62.24 -31.08 13.43
CA PRO A 229 61.18 -31.99 13.06
C PRO A 229 59.86 -31.25 12.81
N ALA A 230 59.30 -31.58 11.66
CA ALA A 230 58.00 -31.20 11.15
C ALA A 230 56.89 -31.06 12.20
N SER A 231 56.19 -29.92 12.17
CA SER A 231 54.82 -29.81 12.67
C SER A 231 53.84 -29.62 11.50
N PRO A 232 52.79 -30.46 11.42
CA PRO A 232 51.81 -30.45 10.34
C PRO A 232 50.68 -29.45 10.60
N GLY A 233 50.07 -28.94 9.52
CA GLY A 233 48.66 -28.56 9.54
C GLY A 233 48.30 -27.08 9.51
N ALA A 234 48.93 -26.29 8.63
CA ALA A 234 48.30 -25.07 8.12
C ALA A 234 47.21 -25.45 7.10
N ALA A 235 45.94 -25.36 7.51
CA ALA A 235 44.80 -25.40 6.59
C ALA A 235 44.79 -24.12 5.75
N ARG A 236 45.44 -24.22 4.59
CA ARG A 236 45.47 -23.23 3.53
C ARG A 236 44.17 -23.33 2.74
N ASN A 237 43.36 -22.28 2.81
CA ASN A 237 42.24 -22.07 1.90
C ASN A 237 42.80 -21.77 0.50
N ASP A 238 42.71 -22.76 -0.39
CA ASP A 238 42.80 -22.59 -1.83
C ASP A 238 41.73 -23.47 -2.51
N ARG A 239 40.69 -22.83 -3.04
CA ARG A 239 39.83 -23.31 -4.14
C ARG A 239 38.90 -22.15 -4.57
N GLY A 240 38.91 -21.66 -5.80
CA GLY A 240 39.65 -22.13 -6.95
C GLY A 240 39.79 -21.04 -8.01
N ALA A 241 40.99 -20.99 -8.56
CA ALA A 241 41.25 -20.38 -9.85
C ALA A 241 40.72 -21.29 -10.96
N ARG A 242 40.09 -20.62 -11.90
CA ARG A 242 39.46 -21.08 -13.13
C ARG A 242 40.55 -21.49 -14.16
N PRO A 243 40.42 -22.62 -14.87
CA PRO A 243 41.40 -22.99 -15.89
C PRO A 243 41.23 -22.14 -17.17
N PRO A 244 42.33 -21.90 -17.93
CA PRO A 244 42.28 -21.27 -19.25
C PRO A 244 41.94 -22.32 -20.31
N ARG A 245 41.13 -21.93 -21.32
CA ARG A 245 40.86 -22.77 -22.49
C ARG A 245 41.50 -22.12 -23.74
N PRO A 246 42.49 -22.77 -24.40
CA PRO A 246 43.04 -22.30 -25.67
C PRO A 246 42.12 -22.66 -26.86
N GLY A 247 42.21 -21.85 -27.91
CA GLY A 247 41.24 -21.74 -29.01
C GLY A 247 41.37 -22.70 -30.20
N ALA A 248 40.51 -22.44 -31.20
CA ALA A 248 40.60 -22.67 -32.65
C ALA A 248 39.15 -22.53 -33.19
N ALA A 249 38.78 -21.46 -33.92
CA ALA A 249 39.07 -21.19 -35.33
C ALA A 249 38.39 -22.19 -36.30
N GLY A 250 37.36 -21.68 -37.01
CA GLY A 250 36.98 -22.13 -38.36
C GLY A 250 35.66 -22.90 -38.49
N VAL A 251 34.68 -22.29 -39.16
CA VAL A 251 34.14 -22.69 -40.49
C VAL A 251 32.66 -22.26 -40.63
N ASN A 252 32.42 -21.64 -41.77
CA ASN A 252 31.19 -21.07 -42.32
C ASN A 252 29.94 -21.94 -42.22
N GLY A 253 28.77 -21.28 -42.22
CA GLY A 253 27.68 -21.71 -43.09
C GLY A 253 26.30 -21.85 -42.45
N THR A 254 25.39 -20.98 -42.92
CA THR A 254 23.95 -21.25 -43.17
C THR A 254 22.99 -21.42 -41.98
N ALA A 255 22.10 -20.42 -41.84
CA ALA A 255 20.73 -20.52 -41.35
C ALA A 255 19.93 -21.66 -42.07
N PRO A 256 18.71 -22.08 -41.64
CA PRO A 256 17.73 -21.37 -40.80
C PRO A 256 16.91 -22.24 -39.79
N VAL A 257 15.94 -21.58 -39.16
CA VAL A 257 14.71 -22.08 -38.51
C VAL A 257 14.78 -22.41 -37.01
N GLY A 258 14.21 -21.50 -36.23
CA GLY A 258 14.11 -21.54 -34.77
C GLY A 258 13.27 -22.70 -34.26
N ARG A 259 13.86 -23.47 -33.36
CA ARG A 259 13.21 -24.48 -32.53
C ARG A 259 13.32 -24.03 -31.08
N ALA A 260 12.16 -23.87 -30.45
CA ALA A 260 11.99 -23.44 -29.07
C ALA A 260 12.86 -24.27 -28.12
N GLY A 261 13.84 -23.60 -27.50
CA GLY A 261 14.65 -24.15 -26.43
C GLY A 261 13.88 -24.12 -25.12
N SER A 262 13.61 -25.30 -24.58
CA SER A 262 13.21 -25.51 -23.20
C SER A 262 14.36 -25.11 -22.27
N VAL A 263 14.23 -23.95 -21.64
CA VAL A 263 15.12 -23.53 -20.56
C VAL A 263 14.87 -24.45 -19.37
N GLY A 264 15.91 -25.22 -19.00
CA GLY A 264 15.93 -26.03 -17.79
C GLY A 264 15.83 -25.14 -16.56
N VAL A 265 14.63 -25.06 -15.99
CA VAL A 265 14.36 -24.43 -14.70
C VAL A 265 14.93 -25.33 -13.61
N ALA A 266 15.89 -24.80 -12.85
CA ALA A 266 16.38 -25.41 -11.63
C ALA A 266 15.20 -25.72 -10.71
N LYS A 267 15.12 -26.98 -10.24
CA LYS A 267 14.12 -27.44 -9.27
C LYS A 267 14.32 -26.71 -7.95
N VAL A 268 13.68 -25.54 -7.83
CA VAL A 268 13.50 -24.83 -6.56
C VAL A 268 12.63 -25.72 -5.69
N VAL A 269 13.23 -26.25 -4.63
CA VAL A 269 12.49 -26.94 -3.56
C VAL A 269 11.60 -25.88 -2.91
N ALA A 270 10.29 -25.96 -3.20
CA ALA A 270 9.31 -25.05 -2.64
C ALA A 270 9.35 -25.16 -1.10
N PRO A 271 9.37 -24.04 -0.36
CA PRO A 271 9.16 -24.08 1.07
C PRO A 271 7.81 -24.76 1.38
N PRO A 272 7.69 -25.48 2.52
CA PRO A 272 6.43 -26.10 2.91
C PRO A 272 5.33 -25.04 2.90
N PRO A 273 4.12 -25.37 2.41
CA PRO A 273 3.02 -24.42 2.37
C PRO A 273 2.78 -23.87 3.78
N PRO A 274 2.53 -22.56 3.94
CA PRO A 274 2.15 -22.00 5.23
C PRO A 274 0.94 -22.79 5.74
N SER A 275 0.97 -23.19 7.01
CA SER A 275 -0.15 -23.83 7.68
C SER A 275 -1.42 -23.07 7.35
N ALA A 276 -2.44 -23.79 6.85
CA ALA A 276 -3.71 -23.19 6.49
C ALA A 276 -4.21 -22.31 7.65
N PRO A 277 -4.63 -21.06 7.38
CA PRO A 277 -5.19 -20.22 8.43
C PRO A 277 -6.32 -20.97 9.12
N PRO A 278 -6.48 -20.85 10.45
CA PRO A 278 -7.58 -21.47 11.16
C PRO A 278 -8.89 -21.05 10.47
N PRO A 279 -9.87 -21.97 10.33
CA PRO A 279 -11.15 -21.64 9.74
C PRO A 279 -11.73 -20.42 10.47
N PRO A 280 -12.29 -19.44 9.75
CA PRO A 280 -12.90 -18.29 10.39
C PRO A 280 -13.92 -18.79 11.41
N SER A 281 -13.82 -18.28 12.64
CA SER A 281 -14.81 -18.54 13.68
C SER A 281 -16.19 -18.34 13.09
N ALA A 282 -17.08 -19.34 13.26
CA ALA A 282 -18.44 -19.24 12.76
C ALA A 282 -19.03 -17.89 13.21
N PRO A 283 -19.67 -17.14 12.29
CA PRO A 283 -20.29 -15.87 12.65
C PRO A 283 -21.25 -16.11 13.83
N PRO A 284 -21.30 -15.20 14.81
CA PRO A 284 -22.26 -15.32 15.90
C PRO A 284 -23.67 -15.45 15.30
N PRO A 285 -24.55 -16.27 15.90
CA PRO A 285 -25.92 -16.38 15.42
C PRO A 285 -26.55 -14.98 15.36
N PRO A 286 -27.33 -14.68 14.32
CA PRO A 286 -27.98 -13.38 14.20
C PRO A 286 -28.75 -13.10 15.48
N SER A 287 -28.56 -11.91 16.05
CA SER A 287 -29.33 -11.47 17.20
C SER A 287 -30.82 -11.59 16.87
N ALA A 288 -31.60 -12.17 17.79
CA ALA A 288 -33.04 -12.27 17.62
C ALA A 288 -33.60 -10.87 17.25
N PRO A 289 -34.51 -10.78 16.27
CA PRO A 289 -35.09 -9.50 15.89
C PRO A 289 -35.72 -8.86 17.15
N PRO A 290 -35.57 -7.53 17.33
CA PRO A 290 -36.23 -6.85 18.44
C PRO A 290 -37.73 -7.11 18.36
N PRO A 291 -38.42 -7.26 19.50
CA PRO A 291 -39.87 -7.41 19.51
C PRO A 291 -40.49 -6.23 18.75
N PRO A 292 -41.57 -6.46 17.97
CA PRO A 292 -42.22 -5.39 17.23
C PRO A 292 -42.58 -4.26 18.19
N SER A 293 -42.14 -3.05 17.85
CA SER A 293 -42.46 -1.85 18.62
C SER A 293 -43.98 -1.77 18.76
N ALA A 294 -44.46 -1.53 19.98
CA ALA A 294 -45.87 -1.31 20.24
C ALA A 294 -46.40 -0.24 19.26
N PRO A 295 -47.58 -0.45 18.65
CA PRO A 295 -48.13 0.51 17.71
C PRO A 295 -48.21 1.89 18.38
N PRO A 296 -47.80 2.97 17.69
CA PRO A 296 -47.89 4.31 18.26
C PRO A 296 -49.34 4.59 18.68
N PRO A 297 -49.55 5.30 19.82
CA PRO A 297 -50.88 5.71 20.21
C PRO A 297 -51.49 6.49 19.04
N ARG A 298 -52.69 6.08 18.60
CA ARG A 298 -53.44 6.74 17.52
C ARG A 298 -53.53 8.23 17.82
N SER A 299 -52.65 8.99 17.19
CA SER A 299 -52.69 10.44 17.22
C SER A 299 -53.98 10.84 16.54
N ALA A 300 -54.81 11.62 17.22
CA ALA A 300 -56.04 12.14 16.66
C ALA A 300 -55.74 12.79 15.31
N PHE A 301 -56.40 12.32 14.26
CA PHE A 301 -56.30 12.93 12.93
C PHE A 301 -56.56 14.44 13.05
N PRO A 302 -55.73 15.30 12.45
CA PRO A 302 -56.06 16.71 12.36
C PRO A 302 -57.40 16.86 11.63
N PRO A 303 -58.25 17.83 12.03
CA PRO A 303 -59.51 18.08 11.34
C PRO A 303 -59.25 18.37 9.86
N ALA A 304 -60.12 17.85 9.00
CA ALA A 304 -60.02 18.00 7.56
C ALA A 304 -59.82 19.49 7.17
N PRO A 305 -58.89 19.81 6.27
CA PRO A 305 -58.70 21.17 5.80
C PRO A 305 -60.00 21.67 5.14
N ALA A 306 -60.39 22.90 5.48
CA ALA A 306 -61.55 23.55 4.89
C ALA A 306 -61.47 23.51 3.36
N ALA A 307 -62.59 23.18 2.72
CA ALA A 307 -62.70 23.08 1.27
C ALA A 307 -62.15 24.34 0.59
N TRP A 308 -61.26 24.14 -0.37
CA TRP A 308 -60.70 25.24 -1.16
C TRP A 308 -61.81 26.00 -1.89
N PRO A 309 -61.73 27.35 -1.96
CA PRO A 309 -62.68 28.13 -2.73
C PRO A 309 -62.63 27.76 -4.21
N PRO A 310 -63.77 27.82 -4.93
CA PRO A 310 -63.82 27.48 -6.35
C PRO A 310 -62.90 28.40 -7.17
N GLU A 311 -62.19 27.77 -8.10
CA GLU A 311 -61.23 28.41 -8.99
C GLU A 311 -61.94 29.45 -9.88
N PRO A 312 -61.39 30.68 -10.03
CA PRO A 312 -62.02 31.71 -10.85
C PRO A 312 -61.98 31.33 -12.34
N PRO A 313 -63.03 31.68 -13.12
CA PRO A 313 -63.10 31.33 -14.53
C PRO A 313 -61.98 32.00 -15.33
N VAL A 314 -61.27 31.19 -16.11
CA VAL A 314 -60.19 31.64 -17.01
C VAL A 314 -60.78 32.47 -18.15
N PRO A 315 -60.32 33.72 -18.38
CA PRO A 315 -60.80 34.52 -19.50
C PRO A 315 -60.28 33.98 -20.83
N ASN A 316 -61.21 33.60 -21.71
CA ASN A 316 -60.93 33.23 -23.10
C ASN A 316 -60.45 34.46 -23.88
N GLY A 317 -59.14 34.63 -24.00
CA GLY A 317 -58.55 35.60 -24.93
C GLY A 317 -58.58 35.07 -26.36
N ARG A 318 -59.56 35.52 -27.16
CA ARG A 318 -59.43 35.56 -28.63
C ARG A 318 -59.07 36.99 -29.04
N GLY A 319 -57.88 37.14 -29.62
CA GLY A 319 -57.43 38.30 -30.39
C GLY A 319 -56.85 37.80 -31.69
#